data_AF-A0A7L1BL36-F1
#
_entry.id   AF-A0A7L1BL36-F1
#
_cell.length_a   1.000
_cell.length_b   1.000
_cell.length_c   1.000
_cell.angle_alpha   90.00
_cell.angle_beta   90.00
_cell.angle_gamma   90.00
#
_symmetry.space_group_name_H-M   'P 1'
#
loop_
_entity.id
_entity.type
_entity.pdbx_description
1 polymer ?
#
loop_
_entity_poly.entity_id
_entity_poly.type
_entity_poly.pdbx_seq_one_letter_code
_entity_poly.pdbx_strand_id
1 'polypeptide(L)' 'ILVLVRNPKDTAVSYYHFHNNLPALPSFASWDEYFADFMNGQVAWGSYFDHLVEWNKYIDSERIMTISYEELKE' A
#
# COMPACT_ATOMS: atom_id res chain seq x y z
N ILE A 1 9.97 15.08 -3.95
CA ILE A 1 9.62 13.68 -3.60
C ILE A 1 8.38 13.33 -4.39
N LEU A 2 8.40 12.20 -5.08
CA LEU A 2 7.24 11.69 -5.80
C LEU A 2 6.57 10.63 -4.93
N VAL A 3 5.30 10.83 -4.59
CA VAL A 3 4.49 9.88 -3.82
C VAL A 3 3.52 9.22 -4.78
N LEU A 4 3.65 7.91 -4.95
CA LEU A 4 2.75 7.13 -5.79
C LEU A 4 1.65 6.52 -4.93
N VAL A 5 0.40 6.83 -5.25
CA VAL A 5 -0.80 6.30 -4.59
C VAL A 5 -1.50 5.34 -5.54
N ARG A 6 -2.18 4.32 -5.00
CA ARG A 6 -2.98 3.39 -5.81
C ARG A 6 -4.28 3.09 -5.10
N ASN A 7 -5.32 2.67 -5.83
CA ASN A 7 -6.53 2.18 -5.21
C ASN A 7 -6.21 1.11 -4.14
N PRO A 8 -6.60 1.31 -2.86
CA PRO A 8 -6.24 0.41 -1.77
C PRO A 8 -6.70 -1.03 -1.98
N LYS A 9 -7.81 -1.24 -2.70
CA LYS A 9 -8.31 -2.59 -3.01
C LYS A 9 -7.35 -3.32 -3.95
N ASP A 10 -6.89 -2.63 -4.99
CA ASP A 10 -5.93 -3.18 -5.94
C ASP A 10 -4.54 -3.34 -5.31
N THR A 11 -4.16 -2.42 -4.43
CA THR A 11 -2.94 -2.52 -3.62
C THR A 11 -2.97 -3.76 -2.73
N ALA A 12 -4.07 -4.02 -2.01
CA ALA A 12 -4.21 -5.21 -1.16
C ALA A 12 -4.05 -6.51 -1.98
N VAL A 13 -4.73 -6.63 -3.13
CA VAL A 13 -4.61 -7.83 -3.98
C VAL A 13 -3.19 -8.00 -4.50
N SER A 14 -2.60 -6.93 -5.01
CA SER A 14 -1.22 -6.94 -5.51
C SER A 14 -0.22 -7.30 -4.40
N TYR A 15 -0.43 -6.79 -3.20
CA TYR A 15 0.48 -6.96 -2.08
C TYR A 15 0.36 -8.36 -1.46
N TYR A 16 -0.83 -8.97 -1.42
CA TYR A 16 -1.00 -10.39 -1.06
C TYR A 16 -0.12 -11.32 -1.91
N HIS A 17 -0.18 -11.15 -3.24
CA HIS A 17 0.63 -11.96 -4.15
C HIS A 17 2.11 -11.68 -4.00
N PHE A 18 2.51 -10.42 -3.81
CA PHE A 18 3.91 -10.07 -3.56
C PHE A 18 4.43 -10.70 -2.26
N HIS A 19 3.67 -10.56 -1.18
CA HIS A 19 4.04 -11.03 0.16
C HIS A 19 4.28 -12.54 0.16
N ASN A 20 3.33 -13.30 -0.41
CA ASN A 20 3.42 -14.76 -0.47
C ASN A 20 4.51 -15.28 -1.44
N ASN A 21 4.97 -14.46 -2.38
CA ASN A 21 6.03 -14.83 -3.32
C ASN A 21 7.42 -14.34 -2.90
N LEU A 22 7.53 -13.51 -1.86
CA LEU A 22 8.81 -12.99 -1.39
C LEU A 22 9.36 -13.88 -0.25
N PRO A 23 10.46 -14.63 -0.45
CA PRO A 23 10.95 -15.58 0.56
C PRO A 23 11.38 -14.96 1.89
N ALA A 24 11.61 -13.64 1.91
CA ALA A 24 11.99 -12.90 3.11
C ALA A 24 10.81 -12.57 4.03
N LEU A 25 9.57 -12.79 3.58
CA LEU A 25 8.35 -12.52 4.35
C LEU A 25 7.63 -13.82 4.70
N PRO A 26 6.93 -13.88 5.85
CA PRO A 26 6.03 -14.99 6.12
C PRO A 26 4.94 -15.05 5.04
N SER A 27 4.48 -16.25 4.68
CA SER A 27 3.35 -16.39 3.77
C SER A 27 2.04 -16.49 4.56
N PHE A 28 0.98 -15.86 4.06
CA PHE A 28 -0.37 -16.05 4.58
C PHE A 28 -1.00 -17.34 4.05
N ALA A 29 -1.72 -18.06 4.90
CA ALA A 29 -2.38 -19.31 4.51
C ALA A 29 -3.68 -19.05 3.72
N SER A 30 -4.30 -17.89 3.91
CA SER A 30 -5.55 -17.51 3.25
C SER A 30 -5.64 -16.01 2.97
N TRP A 31 -6.53 -15.64 2.06
CA TRP A 31 -6.86 -14.25 1.77
C TRP A 31 -7.47 -13.52 2.99
N ASP A 32 -8.36 -14.19 3.74
CA ASP A 32 -9.08 -13.55 4.85
C ASP A 32 -8.14 -13.19 6.00
N GLU A 33 -7.18 -14.07 6.30
CA GLU A 33 -6.12 -13.82 7.28
C GLU A 33 -5.26 -12.63 6.85
N TYR A 34 -4.75 -12.65 5.62
CA TYR A 34 -3.99 -11.53 5.05
C TYR A 34 -4.76 -10.22 5.10
N PHE A 35 -6.03 -10.25 4.69
CA PHE A 35 -6.82 -9.04 4.56
C PHE A 35 -7.11 -8.41 5.93
N ALA A 36 -7.37 -9.23 6.96
CA ALA A 36 -7.48 -8.75 8.34
C ALA A 36 -6.18 -8.06 8.80
N ASP A 37 -5.03 -8.67 8.53
CA ASP A 37 -3.73 -8.09 8.91
C ASP A 37 -3.41 -6.82 8.11
N PHE A 38 -3.67 -6.80 6.81
CA PHE A 38 -3.52 -5.61 5.96
C PHE A 38 -4.36 -4.44 6.48
N MET A 39 -5.63 -4.69 6.83
CA MET A 39 -6.53 -3.67 7.36
C MET A 39 -6.11 -3.15 8.74
N ASN A 40 -5.46 -3.98 9.55
CA ASN A 40 -4.92 -3.60 10.86
C ASN A 40 -3.45 -3.13 10.81
N GLY A 41 -2.86 -3.00 9.61
CA GLY A 41 -1.46 -2.62 9.43
C GLY A 41 -0.45 -3.63 9.99
N GLN A 42 -0.85 -4.88 10.21
CA GLN A 42 -0.01 -5.98 10.71
C GLN A 42 0.72 -6.71 9.57
N VAL A 43 1.18 -5.95 8.59
CA VAL A 43 1.95 -6.45 7.44
C VAL A 43 3.30 -5.74 7.38
N ALA A 44 4.21 -6.22 6.53
CA ALA A 44 5.48 -5.52 6.36
C ALA A 44 5.23 -4.07 5.88
N TRP A 45 6.02 -3.14 6.41
CA TRP A 45 5.87 -1.68 6.23
C TRP A 45 4.62 -1.04 6.85
N GLY A 46 3.78 -1.80 7.55
CA GLY A 46 2.69 -1.26 8.36
C GLY A 46 1.43 -0.90 7.58
N SER A 47 0.63 0.01 8.15
CA SER A 47 -0.67 0.42 7.60
C SER A 47 -0.52 1.26 6.33
N TYR A 48 -1.15 0.80 5.25
CA TYR A 48 -1.29 1.57 4.02
C TYR A 48 -2.05 2.89 4.25
N PHE A 49 -3.07 2.87 5.11
CA PHE A 49 -3.88 4.06 5.38
C PHE A 49 -3.11 5.10 6.19
N ASP A 50 -2.29 4.68 7.15
CA ASP A 50 -1.44 5.59 7.92
C ASP A 50 -0.42 6.27 7.01
N HIS A 51 0.14 5.52 6.05
CA HIS A 51 1.00 6.08 5.01
C HIS A 51 0.28 7.17 4.21
N LEU A 52 -0.94 6.92 3.74
CA LEU A 52 -1.71 7.93 3.00
C LEU A 52 -2.04 9.16 3.84
N VAL A 53 -2.47 8.96 5.10
CA VAL A 53 -2.79 10.05 6.02
C VAL A 53 -1.56 10.89 6.32
N GLU A 54 -0.40 10.27 6.52
CA GLU A 54 0.85 10.99 6.77
C GLU A 54 1.27 11.84 5.57
N TRP A 55 1.27 11.27 4.37
CA TRP A 55 1.64 12.01 3.16
C TRP A 55 0.64 13.10 2.77
N ASN A 56 -0.64 12.91 3.08
CA ASN A 56 -1.67 13.92 2.85
C ASN A 56 -1.38 15.23 3.60
N LYS A 57 -0.64 15.20 4.73
CA LYS A 57 -0.21 16.41 5.45
C LYS A 57 0.71 17.31 4.62
N TYR A 58 1.34 16.78 3.57
CA TYR A 58 2.32 17.48 2.74
C TYR A 58 1.85 17.64 1.30
N ILE A 59 0.58 17.39 0.99
CA ILE A 59 0.06 17.39 -0.39
C ILE A 59 0.23 18.75 -1.09
N ASP A 60 0.18 19.84 -0.33
CA ASP A 60 0.33 21.21 -0.85
C ASP A 60 1.79 21.71 -0.87
N SER A 61 2.75 20.90 -0.43
CA SER A 61 4.16 21.29 -0.44
C SER A 61 4.72 21.27 -1.85
N GLU A 62 5.30 22.38 -2.31
CA GLU A 62 5.93 22.52 -3.65
C GLU A 62 7.01 21.47 -3.95
N ARG A 63 7.59 20.84 -2.92
CA ARG A 63 8.61 19.78 -3.07
C ARG A 63 8.03 18.37 -3.12
N ILE A 64 6.72 18.21 -2.97
CA ILE A 64 6.02 16.94 -2.99
C ILE A 64 5.11 16.92 -4.22
N MET A 65 5.18 15.84 -4.99
CA MET A 65 4.26 15.58 -6.09
C MET A 65 3.58 14.25 -5.81
N THR A 66 2.26 14.24 -5.74
CA THR A 66 1.47 13.02 -5.60
C THR A 66 0.94 12.64 -6.97
N ILE A 67 1.09 11.37 -7.34
CA ILE A 67 0.54 10.80 -8.57
C ILE A 67 -0.16 9.48 -8.25
N SER A 68 -1.28 9.20 -8.89
CA SER A 68 -1.93 7.90 -8.77
C SER A 68 -1.43 6.93 -9.83
N TYR A 69 -1.41 5.64 -9.49
CA TYR A 69 -1.12 4.56 -10.44
C TYR A 69 -2.16 4.50 -11.56
N GLU A 70 -3.39 4.89 -11.27
CA GLU A 70 -4.50 4.95 -12.21
C GLU A 70 -4.28 6.03 -13.28
N GLU A 71 -3.78 7.22 -12.92
CA GLU A 71 -3.41 8.28 -13.88
C GLU A 71 -2.26 7.86 -14.81
N LEU A 72 -1.38 6.95 -14.38
CA LEU A 72 -0.29 6.42 -15.20
C LEU A 72 -0.75 5.38 -16.23
N LYS A 73 -1.93 4.80 -16.04
CA LYS A 73 -2.49 3.77 -16.93
C LYS A 73 -3.26 4.36 -18.11
N GLU A 74 -3.68 5.62 -18.01
CA GLU A 74 -4.32 6.38 -19.08
C GLU A 74 -3.29 6.92 -20.08
#